data_AF-A0A4Q7TDI1-F1
#
_entry.id   AF-A0A4Q7TDI1-F1
#
_cell.length_a   1.000
_cell.length_b   1.000
_cell.length_c   1.000
_cell.angle_alpha   90.00
_cell.angle_beta   90.00
_cell.angle_gamma   90.00
#
_symmetry.space_group_name_H-M   'P 1'
#
loop_
_entity.id
_entity.type
_entity.pdbx_description
1 polymer ?
#
loop_
_entity_poly.entity_id
_entity_poly.type
_entity_poly.pdbx_seq_one_letter_code
_entity_poly.pdbx_strand_id
1 'polypeptide(L)'
;MKLHSCQNCWFNGLQYGAVGLSFGYCARHRKVLNLPDETTCGQHIRKDLSSKRAEEVAVYHSKAYADDKIVRLTTGLEVASDASAAARDVNIIRSDIVGESVVDYGYLDSKIESLAQLRGIRSARSDIALTSLGRAYVQNCARRGGRWTSGIHLFWWTKKRLAEVPQLRVEDIRYAGHIQLSRQTDLAAWSVMMFKLYLLDDIVSYAGIQNDVLGRESGIANSAAIAVPTFNVRKLSAWISRELLPALEARLDYERYSELSRELHQE
;
A
#
# COMPACT_ATOMS: atom_id res chain seq x y z
N MET A 1 -15.58 8.44 -6.90
CA MET A 1 -14.96 7.54 -5.90
C MET A 1 -15.45 7.95 -4.52
N LYS A 2 -16.07 7.04 -3.75
CA LYS A 2 -16.43 7.33 -2.35
C LYS A 2 -15.14 7.30 -1.52
N LEU A 3 -14.82 8.42 -0.86
CA LEU A 3 -13.53 8.64 -0.16
C LEU A 3 -13.28 7.67 1.02
N HIS A 4 -14.33 6.96 1.47
CA HIS A 4 -14.31 6.08 2.64
C HIS A 4 -14.60 4.62 2.28
N SER A 5 -14.33 4.21 1.04
CA SER A 5 -14.59 2.84 0.57
C SER A 5 -13.40 1.91 0.82
N CYS A 6 -13.68 0.62 1.06
CA CYS A 6 -12.67 -0.42 1.22
C CYS A 6 -11.70 -0.50 0.02
N GLN A 7 -12.09 -0.06 -1.17
CA GLN A 7 -11.20 0.10 -2.33
C GLN A 7 -9.94 0.93 -2.00
N ASN A 8 -10.05 1.92 -1.11
CA ASN A 8 -8.94 2.81 -0.72
C ASN A 8 -8.27 2.40 0.61
N CYS A 9 -8.61 1.24 1.16
CA CYS A 9 -8.11 0.79 2.45
C CYS A 9 -6.73 0.13 2.37
N TRP A 10 -5.84 0.38 3.34
CA TRP A 10 -4.54 -0.32 3.48
C TRP A 10 -4.68 -1.84 3.43
N PHE A 11 -5.77 -2.37 4.01
CA PHE A 11 -6.02 -3.80 4.09
C PHE A 11 -6.62 -4.41 2.82
N ASN A 12 -6.92 -3.61 1.79
CA ASN A 12 -7.36 -4.12 0.49
C ASN A 12 -6.25 -3.96 -0.55
N GLY A 13 -5.30 -4.88 -0.58
CA GLY A 13 -4.15 -4.82 -1.49
C GLY A 13 -4.47 -5.05 -2.97
N LEU A 14 -5.65 -5.59 -3.28
CA LEU A 14 -5.99 -6.03 -4.65
C LEU A 14 -6.46 -4.91 -5.57
N GLN A 15 -6.65 -3.70 -5.04
CA GLN A 15 -7.30 -2.62 -5.76
C GLN A 15 -6.85 -1.23 -5.32
N TYR A 16 -6.88 -0.31 -6.28
CA TYR A 16 -6.99 1.13 -6.03
C TYR A 16 -7.44 1.86 -7.31
N GLY A 17 -8.47 2.71 -7.18
CA GLY A 17 -9.00 3.45 -8.34
C GLY A 17 -9.34 2.52 -9.50
N ALA A 18 -8.81 2.81 -10.69
CA ALA A 18 -9.02 2.00 -11.88
C ALA A 18 -8.14 0.74 -11.95
N VAL A 19 -7.22 0.51 -11.02
CA VAL A 19 -6.27 -0.61 -11.05
C VAL A 19 -6.72 -1.73 -10.10
N GLY A 20 -6.61 -2.98 -10.54
CA GLY A 20 -6.82 -4.16 -9.72
C GLY A 20 -7.86 -5.12 -10.28
N LEU A 21 -8.33 -6.02 -9.41
CA LEU A 21 -9.41 -6.97 -9.73
C LEU A 21 -10.79 -6.28 -9.67
N SER A 22 -11.79 -6.89 -10.30
CA SER A 22 -13.18 -6.43 -10.27
C SER A 22 -13.81 -6.52 -8.87
N PHE A 23 -13.33 -7.45 -8.04
CA PHE A 23 -13.67 -7.63 -6.62
C PHE A 23 -12.44 -7.35 -5.74
N GLY A 24 -12.66 -7.02 -4.47
CA GLY A 24 -11.61 -6.74 -3.49
C GLY A 24 -11.45 -7.85 -2.47
N TYR A 25 -10.47 -7.70 -1.57
CA TYR A 25 -10.31 -8.58 -0.41
C TYR A 25 -9.80 -7.77 0.76
N CYS A 26 -10.49 -7.84 1.89
CA CYS A 26 -10.01 -7.24 3.12
C CYS A 26 -9.11 -8.24 3.84
N ALA A 27 -7.79 -8.05 3.81
CA ALA A 27 -6.84 -8.90 4.52
C ALA A 27 -6.98 -8.84 6.06
N ARG A 28 -7.63 -7.79 6.56
CA ARG A 28 -7.89 -7.61 8.00
C ARG A 28 -9.06 -8.44 8.50
N HIS A 29 -10.19 -8.38 7.81
CA HIS A 29 -11.39 -9.18 8.11
C HIS A 29 -11.38 -10.55 7.46
N ARG A 30 -10.44 -10.78 6.54
CA ARG A 30 -10.31 -12.00 5.72
C ARG A 30 -11.58 -12.32 4.95
N LYS A 31 -12.08 -11.31 4.25
CA LYS A 31 -13.34 -11.37 3.51
C LYS A 31 -13.17 -10.80 2.11
N VAL A 32 -13.75 -11.49 1.14
CA VAL A 32 -13.89 -10.97 -0.22
C VAL A 32 -14.91 -9.84 -0.22
N LEU A 33 -14.63 -8.82 -1.02
CA LEU A 33 -15.44 -7.62 -1.17
C LEU A 33 -15.97 -7.58 -2.59
N ASN A 34 -17.21 -8.03 -2.82
CA ASN A 34 -17.79 -8.00 -4.16
C ASN A 34 -18.09 -6.57 -4.62
N LEU A 35 -18.40 -5.67 -3.67
CA LEU A 35 -18.69 -4.26 -3.91
C LEU A 35 -17.72 -3.37 -3.09
N PRO A 36 -16.41 -3.39 -3.40
CA PRO A 36 -15.38 -2.75 -2.58
C PRO A 36 -15.44 -1.21 -2.60
N ASP A 37 -16.03 -0.64 -3.65
CA ASP A 37 -16.32 0.77 -3.82
C ASP A 37 -17.60 1.22 -3.08
N GLU A 38 -18.42 0.25 -2.65
CA GLU A 38 -19.65 0.49 -1.88
C GLU A 38 -19.58 0.05 -0.43
N THR A 39 -18.49 -0.60 -0.01
CA THR A 39 -18.35 -1.17 1.34
C THR A 39 -17.30 -0.45 2.16
N THR A 40 -17.42 -0.55 3.49
CA THR A 40 -16.41 -0.06 4.45
C THR A 40 -16.49 -0.80 5.80
N CYS A 41 -15.62 -0.44 6.74
CA CYS A 41 -15.61 -0.94 8.12
C CYS A 41 -14.90 0.07 9.05
N GLY A 42 -15.12 -0.02 10.36
CA GLY A 42 -14.50 0.91 11.33
C GLY A 42 -12.96 0.93 11.33
N GLN A 43 -12.33 -0.13 10.81
CA GLN A 43 -10.87 -0.26 10.71
C GLN A 43 -10.27 0.31 9.42
N HIS A 44 -11.04 1.03 8.61
CA HIS A 44 -10.57 1.57 7.35
C HIS A 44 -9.51 2.68 7.55
N ILE A 45 -8.32 2.45 6.99
CA ILE A 45 -7.23 3.43 6.91
C ILE A 45 -6.90 3.69 5.44
N ARG A 46 -6.83 4.96 5.04
CA ARG A 46 -6.66 5.38 3.64
C ARG A 46 -5.23 5.24 3.13
N LYS A 47 -5.03 4.53 2.01
CA LYS A 47 -3.70 4.27 1.42
C LYS A 47 -3.13 5.43 0.60
N ASP A 48 -3.96 6.38 0.22
CA ASP A 48 -3.62 7.58 -0.56
C ASP A 48 -3.35 8.83 0.29
N LEU A 49 -3.23 8.67 1.61
CA LEU A 49 -2.85 9.72 2.56
C LEU A 49 -1.55 9.35 3.26
N SER A 50 -0.76 10.34 3.70
CA SER A 50 0.37 10.11 4.62
C SER A 50 -0.11 9.49 5.94
N SER A 51 0.75 8.75 6.67
CA SER A 51 0.28 8.00 7.86
C SER A 51 -0.44 8.89 8.87
N LYS A 52 0.13 10.06 9.20
CA LYS A 52 -0.48 11.02 10.12
C LYS A 52 -1.90 11.40 9.69
N ARG A 53 -2.08 11.78 8.42
CA ARG A 53 -3.39 12.19 7.91
C ARG A 53 -4.36 11.01 7.78
N ALA A 54 -3.86 9.83 7.45
CA ALA A 54 -4.65 8.61 7.41
C ALA A 54 -5.20 8.24 8.79
N GLU A 55 -4.38 8.36 9.85
CA GLU A 55 -4.76 8.12 11.25
C GLU A 55 -5.80 9.12 11.73
N GLU A 56 -5.62 10.42 11.46
CA GLU A 56 -6.60 11.47 11.77
C GLU A 56 -7.97 11.13 11.17
N VAL A 57 -8.01 10.75 9.89
CA VAL A 57 -9.25 10.40 9.19
C VAL A 57 -9.85 9.09 9.71
N ALA A 58 -9.01 8.11 10.08
CA ALA A 58 -9.46 6.82 10.61
C ALA A 58 -10.24 6.99 11.93
N VAL A 59 -9.85 7.92 12.81
CA VAL A 59 -10.56 8.19 14.07
C VAL A 59 -12.01 8.66 13.83
N TYR A 60 -12.25 9.51 12.83
CA TYR A 60 -13.62 9.90 12.48
C TYR A 60 -14.39 8.75 11.85
N HIS A 61 -13.70 7.93 11.07
CA HIS A 61 -14.30 6.78 10.39
C HIS A 61 -14.75 5.70 11.37
N SER A 62 -13.92 5.35 12.37
CA SER A 62 -14.22 4.33 13.38
C SER A 62 -15.35 4.72 14.32
N LYS A 63 -15.71 6.02 14.39
CA LYS A 63 -16.91 6.49 15.11
C LYS A 63 -18.21 6.21 14.35
N ALA A 64 -18.13 6.13 13.03
CA ALA A 64 -19.31 5.97 12.17
C ALA A 64 -19.62 4.50 11.85
N TYR A 65 -18.62 3.61 11.92
CA TYR A 65 -18.74 2.22 11.49
C TYR A 65 -18.14 1.27 12.51
N ALA A 66 -18.75 0.09 12.65
CA ALA A 66 -18.27 -0.95 13.55
C ALA A 66 -16.99 -1.62 13.00
N ASP A 67 -16.05 -1.94 13.90
CA ASP A 67 -14.74 -2.48 13.57
C ASP A 67 -14.77 -3.96 13.17
N ASP A 68 -15.80 -4.70 13.60
CA ASP A 68 -15.95 -6.15 13.45
C ASP A 68 -16.76 -6.53 12.20
N LYS A 69 -17.33 -5.55 11.49
CA LYS A 69 -18.30 -5.76 10.41
C LYS A 69 -17.95 -4.98 9.16
N ILE A 70 -18.35 -5.54 8.02
CA ILE A 70 -18.34 -4.86 6.72
C ILE A 70 -19.75 -4.38 6.44
N VAL A 71 -19.88 -3.09 6.08
CA VAL A 71 -21.16 -2.43 5.88
C VAL A 71 -21.20 -1.73 4.53
N ARG A 72 -22.40 -1.61 3.95
CA ARG A 72 -22.65 -0.79 2.74
C ARG A 72 -22.71 0.68 3.10
N LEU A 73 -21.93 1.49 2.40
CA LEU A 73 -21.87 2.95 2.57
C LEU A 73 -23.20 3.64 2.29
N THR A 74 -24.04 3.11 1.39
CA THR A 74 -25.30 3.73 0.97
C THR A 74 -26.44 3.47 1.93
N THR A 75 -26.51 2.26 2.49
CA THR A 75 -27.64 1.83 3.32
C THR A 75 -27.30 1.75 4.81
N GLY A 76 -26.00 1.77 5.17
CA GLY A 76 -25.53 1.51 6.53
C GLY A 76 -25.73 0.07 6.99
N LEU A 77 -26.27 -0.80 6.12
CA LEU A 77 -26.57 -2.18 6.47
C LEU A 77 -25.31 -3.03 6.43
N GLU A 78 -25.19 -3.94 7.40
CA GLU A 78 -24.21 -5.00 7.38
C GLU A 78 -24.41 -5.86 6.13
N VAL A 79 -23.31 -6.17 5.45
CA VAL A 79 -23.38 -7.00 4.25
C VAL A 79 -23.25 -8.46 4.66
N ALA A 80 -24.36 -9.05 5.12
CA ALA A 80 -24.42 -10.45 5.54
C ALA A 80 -24.02 -11.42 4.41
N SER A 81 -24.24 -11.05 3.15
CA SER A 81 -23.95 -11.85 1.94
C SER A 81 -22.61 -11.52 1.25
N ASP A 82 -21.82 -10.57 1.77
CA ASP A 82 -20.39 -10.43 1.40
C ASP A 82 -19.52 -11.38 2.24
N ALA A 83 -20.16 -12.27 3.01
CA ALA A 83 -19.54 -13.41 3.65
C ALA A 83 -19.13 -14.47 2.61
N SER A 84 -18.18 -14.13 1.77
CA SER A 84 -17.34 -15.12 1.10
C SER A 84 -16.37 -15.70 2.15
N ALA A 85 -16.92 -16.45 3.11
CA ALA A 85 -16.18 -17.49 3.81
C ALA A 85 -16.25 -18.83 3.06
N ALA A 86 -16.96 -18.87 1.92
CA ALA A 86 -16.96 -20.02 1.05
C ALA A 86 -15.54 -20.20 0.49
N ALA A 87 -14.90 -21.32 0.81
CA ALA A 87 -13.58 -21.68 0.29
C ALA A 87 -13.48 -21.48 -1.24
N ARG A 88 -14.60 -21.65 -1.96
CA ARG A 88 -14.73 -21.39 -3.40
C ARG A 88 -14.32 -19.98 -3.82
N ASP A 89 -14.76 -18.96 -3.11
CA ASP A 89 -14.52 -17.56 -3.52
C ASP A 89 -13.07 -17.15 -3.21
N VAL A 90 -12.54 -17.62 -2.08
CA VAL A 90 -11.10 -17.49 -1.77
C VAL A 90 -10.25 -18.24 -2.79
N ASN A 91 -10.68 -19.41 -3.26
CA ASN A 91 -9.99 -20.17 -4.31
C ASN A 91 -9.94 -19.40 -5.64
N ILE A 92 -10.98 -18.63 -5.98
CA ILE A 92 -10.94 -17.74 -7.15
C ILE A 92 -9.85 -16.68 -6.97
N ILE A 93 -9.72 -16.07 -5.79
CA ILE A 93 -8.65 -15.10 -5.52
C ILE A 93 -7.28 -15.75 -5.62
N ARG A 94 -7.12 -16.96 -5.09
CA ARG A 94 -5.86 -17.71 -5.12
C ARG A 94 -5.42 -18.12 -6.53
N SER A 95 -6.32 -18.11 -7.52
CA SER A 95 -5.94 -18.31 -8.92
C SER A 95 -5.21 -17.11 -9.53
N ASP A 96 -5.30 -15.92 -8.91
CA ASP A 96 -4.52 -14.75 -9.27
C ASP A 96 -3.24 -14.69 -8.44
N ILE A 97 -2.09 -14.52 -9.11
CA ILE A 97 -0.76 -14.54 -8.47
C ILE A 97 -0.60 -13.46 -7.39
N VAL A 98 -1.22 -12.28 -7.54
CA VAL A 98 -1.20 -11.22 -6.50
C VAL A 98 -2.25 -11.52 -5.43
N GLY A 99 -3.42 -12.01 -5.86
CA GLY A 99 -4.50 -12.51 -5.03
C GLY A 99 -4.03 -13.50 -3.97
N GLU A 100 -3.34 -14.55 -4.39
CA GLU A 100 -2.78 -15.58 -3.50
C GLU A 100 -1.91 -14.97 -2.40
N SER A 101 -0.91 -14.16 -2.78
CA SER A 101 0.00 -13.52 -1.82
C SER A 101 -0.72 -12.57 -0.83
N VAL A 102 -1.79 -11.90 -1.27
CA VAL A 102 -2.59 -11.01 -0.42
C VAL A 102 -3.48 -11.81 0.55
N VAL A 103 -4.04 -12.93 0.11
CA VAL A 103 -4.83 -13.82 0.98
C VAL A 103 -3.94 -14.40 2.09
N ASP A 104 -2.70 -14.75 1.76
CA ASP A 104 -1.74 -15.34 2.70
C ASP A 104 -1.07 -14.31 3.63
N TYR A 105 -1.41 -13.03 3.49
CA TYR A 105 -0.89 -11.97 4.36
C TYR A 105 -1.22 -12.24 5.84
N GLY A 106 -0.18 -12.56 6.62
CA GLY A 106 -0.30 -12.90 8.03
C GLY A 106 -0.80 -14.33 8.31
N TYR A 107 -0.70 -15.23 7.33
CA TYR A 107 -0.87 -16.68 7.49
C TYR A 107 0.44 -17.47 7.40
N LEU A 108 1.48 -16.90 6.76
CA LEU A 108 2.82 -17.48 6.72
C LEU A 108 3.55 -17.29 8.06
N ASP A 109 4.69 -17.98 8.23
CA ASP A 109 5.49 -17.96 9.47
C ASP A 109 5.79 -16.53 9.92
N SER A 110 5.92 -15.59 8.96
CA SER A 110 5.91 -14.16 9.22
C SER A 110 5.12 -13.33 8.20
N LYS A 111 4.59 -12.18 8.64
CA LYS A 111 3.94 -11.21 7.72
C LYS A 111 4.91 -10.67 6.66
N ILE A 112 6.21 -10.66 6.96
CA ILE A 112 7.22 -10.16 6.02
C ILE A 112 7.48 -11.15 4.88
N GLU A 113 7.31 -12.47 5.10
CA GLU A 113 7.34 -13.47 4.04
C GLU A 113 6.21 -13.27 3.03
N SER A 114 4.99 -12.98 3.48
CA SER A 114 3.87 -12.70 2.57
C SER A 114 4.17 -11.48 1.70
N LEU A 115 4.83 -10.46 2.26
CA LEU A 115 5.27 -9.28 1.52
C LEU A 115 6.45 -9.59 0.59
N ALA A 116 7.33 -10.54 0.95
CA ALA A 116 8.44 -10.99 0.11
C ALA A 116 7.95 -11.70 -1.17
N GLN A 117 6.84 -12.44 -1.10
CA GLN A 117 6.18 -13.02 -2.27
C GLN A 117 5.71 -11.94 -3.25
N LEU A 118 5.04 -10.89 -2.73
CA LEU A 118 4.65 -9.73 -3.54
C LEU A 118 5.85 -9.01 -4.17
N ARG A 119 6.99 -8.98 -3.46
CA ARG A 119 8.27 -8.47 -3.99
C ARG A 119 8.82 -9.31 -5.16
N GLY A 120 8.47 -10.59 -5.28
CA GLY A 120 8.84 -11.44 -6.41
C GLY A 120 8.06 -11.12 -7.70
N ILE A 121 6.82 -10.65 -7.56
CA ILE A 121 5.92 -10.37 -8.69
C ILE A 121 6.19 -8.97 -9.23
N ARG A 122 6.51 -8.80 -10.52
CA ARG A 122 6.74 -7.47 -11.13
C ARG A 122 5.49 -6.99 -11.86
N SER A 123 4.58 -6.35 -11.15
CA SER A 123 3.38 -5.71 -11.73
C SER A 123 2.89 -4.51 -10.91
N ALA A 124 2.13 -3.61 -11.54
CA ALA A 124 1.51 -2.49 -10.83
C ALA A 124 0.57 -2.96 -9.69
N ARG A 125 -0.17 -4.07 -9.90
CA ARG A 125 -1.02 -4.67 -8.86
C ARG A 125 -0.20 -5.16 -7.67
N SER A 126 0.95 -5.79 -7.92
CA SER A 126 1.86 -6.21 -6.84
C SER A 126 2.43 -5.02 -6.07
N ASP A 127 2.71 -3.90 -6.75
CA ASP A 127 3.19 -2.68 -6.11
C ASP A 127 2.13 -2.07 -5.21
N ILE A 128 0.86 -2.04 -5.65
CA ILE A 128 -0.26 -1.60 -4.81
C ILE A 128 -0.39 -2.53 -3.60
N ALA A 129 -0.38 -3.84 -3.79
CA ALA A 129 -0.53 -4.80 -2.71
C ALA A 129 0.62 -4.68 -1.69
N LEU A 130 1.87 -4.65 -2.17
CA LEU A 130 3.08 -4.54 -1.36
C LEU A 130 3.09 -3.24 -0.56
N THR A 131 2.79 -2.12 -1.21
CA THR A 131 2.80 -0.82 -0.51
C THR A 131 1.63 -0.71 0.47
N SER A 132 0.42 -1.10 0.07
CA SER A 132 -0.78 -1.06 0.90
C SER A 132 -0.64 -1.91 2.18
N LEU A 133 -0.26 -3.18 2.04
CA LEU A 133 -0.07 -4.08 3.18
C LEU A 133 1.21 -3.79 3.94
N GLY A 134 2.26 -3.33 3.26
CA GLY A 134 3.52 -2.89 3.87
C GLY A 134 3.32 -1.72 4.83
N ARG A 135 2.48 -0.75 4.49
CA ARG A 135 2.13 0.36 5.40
C ARG A 135 1.43 -0.14 6.66
N ALA A 136 0.47 -1.06 6.50
CA ALA A 136 -0.18 -1.71 7.63
C ALA A 136 0.81 -2.50 8.50
N TYR A 137 1.78 -3.18 7.89
CA TYR A 137 2.84 -3.90 8.61
C TYR A 137 3.70 -2.92 9.44
N VAL A 138 4.28 -1.90 8.80
CA VAL A 138 5.17 -0.92 9.45
C VAL A 138 4.44 -0.20 10.59
N GLN A 139 3.22 0.28 10.35
CA GLN A 139 2.44 0.97 11.39
C GLN A 139 2.14 0.05 12.58
N ASN A 140 1.82 -1.22 12.34
CA ASN A 140 1.57 -2.17 13.43
C ASN A 140 2.83 -2.46 14.25
N CYS A 141 4.01 -2.54 13.61
CA CYS A 141 5.29 -2.66 14.31
C CYS A 141 5.56 -1.42 15.18
N ALA A 142 5.42 -0.22 14.60
CA ALA A 142 5.63 1.04 15.31
C ALA A 142 4.67 1.18 16.51
N ARG A 143 3.38 0.88 16.33
CA ARG A 143 2.37 0.92 17.42
C ARG A 143 2.65 -0.04 18.57
N ARG A 144 3.43 -1.10 18.33
CA ARG A 144 3.84 -2.08 19.35
C ARG A 144 5.20 -1.74 19.98
N GLY A 145 5.74 -0.56 19.72
CA GLY A 145 7.06 -0.15 20.21
C GLY A 145 8.23 -0.78 19.46
N GLY A 146 7.98 -1.36 18.28
CA GLY A 146 9.04 -1.92 17.42
C GLY A 146 9.95 -0.86 16.82
N ARG A 147 11.14 -1.28 16.37
CA ARG A 147 12.09 -0.42 15.67
C ARG A 147 11.65 -0.16 14.23
N TRP A 148 12.07 0.99 13.68
CA TRP A 148 11.82 1.30 12.26
C TRP A 148 12.45 0.26 11.33
N THR A 149 13.54 -0.39 11.79
CA THR A 149 14.26 -1.46 11.09
C THR A 149 13.41 -2.69 10.82
N SER A 150 12.29 -2.90 11.52
CA SER A 150 11.33 -3.94 11.14
C SER A 150 10.81 -3.77 9.70
N GLY A 151 10.79 -2.54 9.18
CA GLY A 151 10.41 -2.19 7.81
C GLY A 151 11.59 -2.11 6.81
N ILE A 152 12.82 -2.45 7.21
CA ILE A 152 14.03 -2.24 6.40
C ILE A 152 13.96 -2.92 5.02
N HIS A 153 13.43 -4.14 4.99
CA HIS A 153 13.24 -4.88 3.74
C HIS A 153 12.23 -4.19 2.82
N LEU A 154 11.11 -3.72 3.37
CA LEU A 154 10.10 -2.98 2.61
C LEU A 154 10.65 -1.68 2.06
N PHE A 155 11.47 -0.97 2.83
CA PHE A 155 12.19 0.21 2.36
C PHE A 155 13.07 -0.15 1.17
N TRP A 156 13.92 -1.16 1.31
CA TRP A 156 14.89 -1.55 0.29
C TRP A 156 14.22 -2.03 -1.02
N TRP A 157 13.20 -2.88 -0.91
CA TRP A 157 12.44 -3.38 -2.05
C TRP A 157 11.70 -2.25 -2.76
N THR A 158 11.07 -1.36 -2.00
CA THR A 158 10.34 -0.21 -2.54
C THR A 158 11.28 0.78 -3.21
N LYS A 159 12.42 1.11 -2.58
CA LYS A 159 13.47 1.97 -3.16
C LYS A 159 13.93 1.44 -4.53
N LYS A 160 14.24 0.15 -4.62
CA LYS A 160 14.64 -0.49 -5.89
C LYS A 160 13.56 -0.40 -6.97
N ARG A 161 12.29 -0.64 -6.60
CA ARG A 161 11.16 -0.56 -7.54
C ARG A 161 10.73 0.86 -7.90
N LEU A 162 11.17 1.87 -7.14
CA LEU A 162 10.84 3.27 -7.37
C LEU A 162 11.71 3.88 -8.50
N ALA A 163 12.87 3.28 -8.79
CA ALA A 163 13.74 3.66 -9.89
C ALA A 163 13.10 3.47 -11.28
N GLU A 164 12.02 2.68 -11.36
CA GLU A 164 11.34 2.36 -12.60
C GLU A 164 9.90 2.89 -12.57
N VAL A 165 9.45 3.47 -13.70
CA VAL A 165 8.04 3.82 -13.90
C VAL A 165 7.24 2.52 -14.02
N PRO A 166 6.17 2.32 -13.21
CA PRO A 166 5.35 1.13 -13.28
C PRO A 166 4.75 0.94 -14.68
N GLN A 167 4.97 -0.23 -15.26
CA GLN A 167 4.29 -0.64 -16.49
C GLN A 167 2.93 -1.21 -16.13
N LEU A 168 1.88 -0.61 -16.68
CA LEU A 168 0.51 -1.06 -16.53
C LEU A 168 0.08 -1.81 -17.78
N ARG A 169 -0.46 -3.01 -17.56
CA ARG A 169 -1.08 -3.79 -18.62
C ARG A 169 -2.58 -3.50 -18.64
N VAL A 170 -3.22 -3.78 -19.78
CA VAL A 170 -4.68 -3.62 -19.91
C VAL A 170 -5.42 -4.48 -18.89
N GLU A 171 -4.91 -5.69 -18.63
CA GLU A 171 -5.40 -6.63 -17.61
C GLU A 171 -5.29 -6.11 -16.16
N ASP A 172 -4.46 -5.08 -15.90
CA ASP A 172 -4.40 -4.46 -14.58
C ASP A 172 -5.52 -3.43 -14.36
N ILE A 173 -6.26 -3.04 -15.40
CA ILE A 173 -7.29 -1.98 -15.35
C ILE A 173 -8.69 -2.61 -15.25
N ARG A 174 -9.37 -2.42 -14.11
CA ARG A 174 -10.73 -2.94 -13.87
C ARG A 174 -11.85 -2.14 -14.52
N TYR A 175 -11.65 -0.84 -14.72
CA TYR A 175 -12.67 0.05 -15.27
C TYR A 175 -12.06 0.94 -16.35
N ALA A 176 -12.46 0.72 -17.59
CA ALA A 176 -12.28 1.70 -18.64
C ALA A 176 -13.43 2.74 -18.54
N GLY A 177 -13.20 3.83 -17.82
CA GLY A 177 -14.12 4.98 -17.86
C GLY A 177 -14.10 5.68 -19.22
N HIS A 178 -14.89 6.76 -19.37
CA HIS A 178 -14.94 7.57 -20.60
C HIS A 178 -13.64 8.32 -20.94
N ILE A 179 -12.62 8.26 -20.08
CA ILE A 179 -11.32 8.88 -20.34
C ILE A 179 -10.44 7.95 -21.19
N GLN A 180 -9.62 8.55 -22.07
CA GLN A 180 -8.70 7.83 -22.93
C GLN A 180 -7.81 6.87 -22.12
N LEU A 181 -7.64 5.64 -22.62
CA LEU A 181 -6.86 4.59 -21.94
C LEU A 181 -5.45 5.06 -21.55
N SER A 182 -4.76 5.79 -22.44
CA SER A 182 -3.45 6.38 -22.15
C SER A 182 -3.46 7.28 -20.91
N ARG A 183 -4.51 8.09 -20.74
CA ARG A 183 -4.65 8.95 -19.56
C ARG A 183 -4.93 8.14 -18.29
N GLN A 184 -5.69 7.06 -18.39
CA GLN A 184 -5.91 6.12 -17.28
C GLN A 184 -4.59 5.48 -16.84
N THR A 185 -3.80 5.00 -17.80
CA THR A 185 -2.48 4.42 -17.59
C THR A 185 -1.56 5.41 -16.87
N ASP A 186 -1.49 6.65 -17.33
CA ASP A 186 -0.67 7.68 -16.66
C ASP A 186 -1.12 7.90 -15.21
N LEU A 187 -2.43 8.08 -14.98
CA LEU A 187 -3.00 8.34 -13.64
C LEU A 187 -2.74 7.19 -12.67
N ALA A 188 -2.86 5.97 -13.18
CA ALA A 188 -2.58 4.77 -12.44
C ALA A 188 -1.08 4.64 -12.13
N ALA A 189 -0.19 4.88 -13.10
CA ALA A 189 1.26 4.83 -12.89
C ALA A 189 1.70 5.84 -11.83
N TRP A 190 1.20 7.08 -11.92
CA TRP A 190 1.41 8.11 -10.89
C TRP A 190 0.96 7.64 -9.51
N SER A 191 -0.25 7.06 -9.40
CA SER A 191 -0.79 6.60 -8.13
C SER A 191 0.09 5.51 -7.50
N VAL A 192 0.56 4.55 -8.32
CA VAL A 192 1.48 3.50 -7.88
C VAL A 192 2.80 4.09 -7.40
N MET A 193 3.35 5.07 -8.11
CA MET A 193 4.57 5.76 -7.66
C MET A 193 4.35 6.50 -6.34
N MET A 194 3.23 7.23 -6.19
CA MET A 194 2.89 7.91 -4.94
C MET A 194 2.72 6.95 -3.77
N PHE A 195 2.15 5.75 -3.98
CA PHE A 195 2.07 4.74 -2.90
C PHE A 195 3.42 4.24 -2.43
N LYS A 196 4.35 4.03 -3.36
CA LYS A 196 5.74 3.71 -3.01
C LYS A 196 6.36 4.84 -2.19
N LEU A 197 6.14 6.10 -2.58
CA LEU A 197 6.60 7.26 -1.82
C LEU A 197 5.99 7.32 -0.41
N TYR A 198 4.69 7.09 -0.26
CA TYR A 198 4.05 7.10 1.06
C TYR A 198 4.61 6.00 1.98
N LEU A 199 4.86 4.79 1.47
CA LEU A 199 5.48 3.74 2.27
C LEU A 199 6.90 4.13 2.71
N LEU A 200 7.70 4.70 1.81
CA LEU A 200 9.04 5.18 2.17
C LEU A 200 8.96 6.31 3.20
N ASP A 201 8.05 7.26 3.01
CA ASP A 201 7.85 8.39 3.91
C ASP A 201 7.45 7.94 5.32
N ASP A 202 6.58 6.94 5.42
CA ASP A 202 6.19 6.35 6.70
C ASP A 202 7.43 5.74 7.41
N ILE A 203 8.23 4.91 6.72
CA ILE A 203 9.42 4.28 7.29
C ILE A 203 10.47 5.32 7.70
N VAL A 204 10.74 6.28 6.84
CA VAL A 204 11.71 7.37 7.09
C VAL A 204 11.25 8.22 8.27
N SER A 205 9.97 8.55 8.35
CA SER A 205 9.41 9.32 9.47
C SER A 205 9.59 8.56 10.81
N TYR A 206 9.35 7.24 10.83
CA TYR A 206 9.61 6.43 12.01
C TYR A 206 11.10 6.36 12.38
N ALA A 207 11.98 6.29 11.39
CA ALA A 207 13.42 6.36 11.60
C ALA A 207 13.81 7.69 12.28
N GLY A 208 13.21 8.81 11.85
CA GLY A 208 13.41 10.13 12.46
C GLY A 208 12.93 10.22 13.91
N ILE A 209 11.78 9.63 14.24
CA ILE A 209 11.27 9.55 15.62
C ILE A 209 12.27 8.79 16.52
N GLN A 210 12.98 7.81 15.96
CA GLN A 210 14.01 7.02 16.65
C GLN A 210 15.42 7.62 16.52
N ASN A 211 15.54 8.89 16.10
CA ASN A 211 16.79 9.64 15.93
C ASN A 211 17.80 9.00 14.94
N ASP A 212 17.30 8.25 13.96
CA ASP A 212 18.12 7.68 12.90
C ASP A 212 18.44 8.72 11.80
N VAL A 213 19.63 8.64 11.22
CA VAL A 213 20.07 9.53 10.12
C VAL A 213 19.19 9.43 8.88
N LEU A 214 18.57 8.26 8.62
CA LEU A 214 17.62 8.08 7.53
C LEU A 214 16.44 9.04 7.66
N GLY A 215 16.01 9.32 8.91
CA GLY A 215 14.90 10.21 9.21
C GLY A 215 15.05 11.65 8.75
N ARG A 216 16.26 12.08 8.37
CA ARG A 216 16.52 13.39 7.77
C ARG A 216 15.80 13.59 6.43
N GLU A 217 15.38 12.51 5.76
CA GLU A 217 14.61 12.55 4.51
C GLU A 217 13.09 12.53 4.71
N SER A 218 12.59 12.76 5.93
CA SER A 218 11.14 12.77 6.18
C SER A 218 10.41 13.82 5.33
N GLY A 219 9.13 13.56 5.03
CA GLY A 219 8.32 14.46 4.20
C GLY A 219 8.49 14.20 2.71
N ILE A 220 8.86 12.98 2.30
CA ILE A 220 9.09 12.59 0.89
C ILE A 220 7.88 12.94 0.04
N ALA A 221 6.67 12.61 0.51
CA ALA A 221 5.45 12.86 -0.24
C ALA A 221 5.18 14.37 -0.44
N ASN A 222 5.53 15.20 0.54
CA ASN A 222 5.41 16.66 0.43
C ASN A 222 6.48 17.23 -0.52
N SER A 223 7.72 16.76 -0.42
CA SER A 223 8.80 17.14 -1.35
C SER A 223 8.46 16.80 -2.80
N ALA A 224 7.85 15.62 -3.04
CA ALA A 224 7.36 15.24 -4.35
C ALA A 224 6.26 16.19 -4.87
N ALA A 225 5.32 16.59 -4.01
CA ALA A 225 4.25 17.53 -4.36
C ALA A 225 4.78 18.94 -4.68
N ILE A 226 5.84 19.38 -3.98
CA ILE A 226 6.51 20.67 -4.24
C ILE A 226 7.29 20.62 -5.57
N ALA A 227 8.06 19.55 -5.80
CA ALA A 227 8.86 19.40 -7.01
C ALA A 227 8.00 19.18 -8.27
N VAL A 228 6.84 18.52 -8.11
CA VAL A 228 5.93 18.17 -9.20
C VAL A 228 4.51 18.65 -8.88
N PRO A 229 4.26 19.97 -8.96
CA PRO A 229 3.00 20.58 -8.53
C PRO A 229 1.83 20.24 -9.48
N THR A 230 2.12 19.76 -10.69
CA THR A 230 1.12 19.32 -11.65
C THR A 230 1.33 17.86 -12.00
N PHE A 231 0.22 17.15 -12.22
CA PHE A 231 0.23 15.74 -12.59
C PHE A 231 1.13 15.48 -13.81
N ASN A 232 2.26 14.80 -13.61
CA ASN A 232 3.20 14.45 -14.67
C ASN A 232 4.16 13.31 -14.26
N VAL A 233 3.87 12.09 -14.69
CA VAL A 233 4.65 10.88 -14.35
C VAL A 233 6.12 11.02 -14.71
N ARG A 234 6.44 11.64 -15.85
CA ARG A 234 7.84 11.82 -16.31
C ARG A 234 8.61 12.75 -15.39
N LYS A 235 8.00 13.87 -14.97
CA LYS A 235 8.62 14.80 -14.01
C LYS A 235 8.81 14.12 -12.64
N LEU A 236 7.83 13.36 -12.17
CA LEU A 236 7.94 12.61 -10.92
C LEU A 236 9.06 11.58 -10.97
N SER A 237 9.14 10.80 -12.04
CA SER A 237 10.23 9.84 -12.25
C SER A 237 11.60 10.52 -12.33
N ALA A 238 11.70 11.64 -13.05
CA ALA A 238 12.95 12.39 -13.14
C ALA A 238 13.40 12.94 -11.77
N TRP A 239 12.47 13.50 -10.99
CA TRP A 239 12.75 13.98 -9.63
C TRP A 239 13.20 12.84 -8.71
N ILE A 240 12.49 11.71 -8.73
CA ILE A 240 12.84 10.52 -7.95
C ILE A 240 14.29 10.09 -8.25
N SER A 241 14.65 9.97 -9.52
CA SER A 241 15.96 9.47 -9.91
C SER A 241 17.10 10.46 -9.65
N ARG A 242 16.84 11.77 -9.76
CA ARG A 242 17.88 12.80 -9.64
C ARG A 242 18.07 13.33 -8.22
N GLU A 243 17.03 13.30 -7.40
CA GLU A 243 17.04 13.92 -6.08
C GLU A 243 16.78 12.89 -4.97
N LEU A 244 15.62 12.23 -4.99
CA LEU A 244 15.20 11.36 -3.90
C LEU A 244 16.10 10.14 -3.73
N LEU A 245 16.35 9.36 -4.80
CA LEU A 245 17.13 8.13 -4.70
C LEU A 245 18.58 8.41 -4.26
N PRO A 246 19.30 9.41 -4.80
CA PRO A 246 20.61 9.78 -4.27
C PRO A 246 20.58 10.18 -2.80
N ALA A 247 19.57 10.95 -2.36
CA ALA A 247 19.47 11.36 -0.97
C ALA A 247 19.21 10.18 -0.01
N LEU A 248 18.36 9.23 -0.42
CA LEU A 248 18.13 7.98 0.32
C LEU A 248 19.39 7.09 0.34
N GLU A 249 20.09 6.96 -0.79
CA GLU A 249 21.33 6.16 -0.88
C GLU A 249 22.42 6.71 0.04
N ALA A 250 22.59 8.04 0.10
CA ALA A 250 23.59 8.68 0.95
C ALA A 250 23.36 8.43 2.46
N ARG A 251 22.17 7.98 2.87
CA ARG A 251 21.81 7.71 4.27
C ARG A 251 21.63 6.23 4.57
N LEU A 252 21.25 5.44 3.56
CA LEU A 252 21.04 4.01 3.66
C LEU A 252 21.47 3.34 2.36
N ASP A 253 22.78 3.16 2.26
CA ASP A 253 23.44 2.38 1.22
C ASP A 253 23.28 0.88 1.45
N TYR A 254 23.88 0.08 0.56
CA TYR A 254 23.80 -1.38 0.65
C TYR A 254 24.53 -1.96 1.85
N GLU A 255 25.66 -1.37 2.25
CA GLU A 255 26.46 -1.84 3.38
C GLU A 255 25.66 -1.70 4.68
N ARG A 256 25.14 -0.50 4.94
CA ARG A 256 24.28 -0.23 6.08
C ARG A 256 22.99 -1.05 6.06
N TYR A 257 22.38 -1.24 4.89
CA TYR A 257 21.22 -2.13 4.75
C TYR A 257 21.57 -3.58 5.16
N SER A 258 22.72 -4.09 4.73
CA SER A 258 23.17 -5.45 5.02
C SER A 258 23.45 -5.65 6.51
N GLU A 259 24.01 -4.65 7.19
CA GLU A 259 24.19 -4.63 8.63
C GLU A 259 22.85 -4.70 9.39
N LEU A 260 21.96 -3.74 9.15
CA LEU A 260 20.65 -3.69 9.80
C LEU A 260 19.80 -4.93 9.50
N SER A 261 19.92 -5.48 8.29
CA SER A 261 19.26 -6.72 7.91
C SER A 261 19.78 -7.91 8.72
N ARG A 262 21.10 -8.01 8.98
CA ARG A 262 21.66 -9.12 9.77
C ARG A 262 21.25 -9.03 11.22
N GLU A 263 21.24 -7.85 11.80
CA GLU A 263 20.78 -7.61 13.18
C GLU A 263 19.33 -8.11 13.37
N LEU A 264 18.46 -7.83 12.40
CA LEU A 264 17.05 -8.27 12.45
C LEU A 264 16.89 -9.80 12.46
N HIS A 265 17.84 -10.57 11.90
CA HIS A 265 17.79 -12.03 11.91
C HIS A 265 18.37 -12.66 13.19
N GLN A 266 18.97 -11.84 14.06
CA GLN A 266 19.53 -12.28 15.35
C GLN A 266 18.57 -12.02 16.53
N GLU A 267 17.58 -11.14 16.36
CA GLU A 267 16.49 -10.85 17.31
C GLU A 267 15.34 -11.87 17.19
#